data_AF-A0A5Q2FE90-F1
#
_entry.id   AF-A0A5Q2FE90-F1
#
_cell.length_a   1.000
_cell.length_b   1.000
_cell.length_c   1.000
_cell.angle_alpha   90.00
_cell.angle_beta   90.00
_cell.angle_gamma   90.00
#
_symmetry.space_group_name_H-M   'P 1'
#
loop_
_entity.id
_entity.type
_entity.pdbx_description
1 polymer ?
#
loop_
_entity_poly.entity_id
_entity_poly.type
_entity_poly.pdbx_seq_one_letter_code
_entity_poly.pdbx_strand_id
1 'polypeptide(L)'
;MNEWVKHAEAKLAVVLAFIGVLAAALIALAIEAEDPSCLILGLEGVAGLSVLAASTCAALGVLPRYQHQADLSQANPLYYSDIAHHFAGRESEYVENLSSTLADSDALVKQLARQAFANSSVATRKYFWANRAIWSGMVALGFTLALGAGVVMTR
;
A
#
# COMPACT_ATOMS: atom_id res chain seq x y z
N MET A 1 14.43 4.48 7.78
CA MET A 1 12.97 4.53 8.11
C MET A 1 12.13 4.76 6.86
N ASN A 2 12.46 5.80 6.07
CA ASN A 2 11.79 6.07 4.79
C ASN A 2 11.89 4.89 3.80
N GLU A 3 13.05 4.22 3.72
CA GLU A 3 13.24 3.05 2.85
C GLU A 3 12.26 1.90 3.11
N TRP A 4 11.86 1.66 4.36
CA TRP A 4 10.92 0.58 4.67
C TRP A 4 9.51 0.88 4.15
N VAL A 5 9.09 2.14 4.23
CA VAL A 5 7.82 2.61 3.68
C VAL A 5 7.86 2.55 2.15
N LYS A 6 8.92 3.09 1.54
CA LYS A 6 9.15 3.07 0.09
C LYS A 6 9.13 1.66 -0.47
N HIS A 7 9.77 0.71 0.20
CA HIS A 7 9.77 -0.69 -0.22
C HIS A 7 8.37 -1.33 -0.12
N ALA A 8 7.60 -1.02 0.93
CA ALA A 8 6.23 -1.51 1.05
C ALA A 8 5.30 -0.92 -0.04
N GLU A 9 5.45 0.37 -0.36
CA GLU A 9 4.71 1.03 -1.44
C GLU A 9 5.06 0.47 -2.82
N ALA A 10 6.34 0.22 -3.07
CA ALA A 10 6.78 -0.42 -4.31
C ALA A 10 6.14 -1.81 -4.49
N LYS A 11 6.10 -2.63 -3.43
CA LYS A 11 5.43 -3.94 -3.47
C LYS A 11 3.94 -3.80 -3.80
N LEU A 12 3.24 -2.88 -3.14
CA LEU A 12 1.82 -2.64 -3.40
C LEU A 12 1.56 -2.15 -4.84
N ALA A 13 2.40 -1.25 -5.36
CA ALA A 13 2.28 -0.76 -6.73
C ALA A 13 2.49 -1.88 -7.76
N VAL A 14 3.51 -2.73 -7.56
CA VAL A 14 3.75 -3.91 -8.42
C VAL A 14 2.57 -4.88 -8.38
N VAL A 15 2.05 -5.16 -7.18
CA VAL A 15 0.88 -6.04 -7.00
C VAL A 15 -0.35 -5.47 -7.68
N LEU A 16 -0.61 -4.17 -7.56
CA LEU A 16 -1.76 -3.53 -8.19
C LEU A 16 -1.69 -3.60 -9.73
N ALA A 17 -0.51 -3.35 -10.31
CA ALA A 17 -0.29 -3.50 -11.74
C ALA A 17 -0.51 -4.95 -12.20
N PHE A 18 0.04 -5.91 -11.45
CA PHE A 18 -0.14 -7.34 -11.72
C PHE A 18 -1.61 -7.77 -11.65
N ILE A 19 -2.35 -7.31 -10.64
CA ILE A 19 -3.79 -7.61 -10.51
C ILE A 19 -4.59 -7.00 -11.68
N GLY A 20 -4.21 -5.83 -12.17
CA GLY A 20 -4.83 -5.23 -13.36
C GLY A 20 -4.69 -6.12 -14.60
N VAL A 21 -3.49 -6.68 -14.83
CA VAL A 21 -3.26 -7.64 -15.92
C VAL A 21 -4.05 -8.93 -15.71
N LEU A 22 -4.08 -9.47 -14.49
CA LEU A 22 -4.88 -10.66 -14.16
C LEU A 22 -6.38 -10.45 -14.39
N ALA A 23 -6.91 -9.29 -13.99
CA ALA A 23 -8.31 -8.96 -14.20
C ALA A 23 -8.65 -8.93 -15.69
N ALA A 24 -7.79 -8.31 -16.51
CA ALA A 24 -7.97 -8.30 -17.96
C ALA A 24 -7.93 -9.71 -18.57
N ALA A 25 -7.00 -10.55 -18.13
CA ALA A 25 -6.91 -11.95 -18.58
C ALA A 25 -8.16 -12.75 -18.19
N LEU A 26 -8.65 -12.58 -16.96
CA LEU A 26 -9.86 -13.26 -16.48
C LEU A 26 -11.09 -12.83 -17.29
N ILE A 27 -11.24 -11.53 -17.57
CA ILE A 27 -12.35 -11.01 -18.41
C ILE A 27 -12.27 -11.60 -19.81
N ALA A 28 -11.08 -11.66 -20.41
CA ALA A 28 -10.90 -12.25 -21.74
C ALA A 28 -11.34 -13.72 -21.78
N LEU A 29 -10.91 -14.52 -20.78
CA LEU A 29 -11.29 -15.92 -20.66
C LEU A 29 -12.79 -16.12 -20.42
N ALA A 30 -13.41 -15.25 -19.61
CA ALA A 30 -14.84 -15.31 -19.33
C ALA A 30 -15.68 -15.04 -20.59
N ILE A 31 -15.24 -14.11 -21.45
CA ILE A 31 -15.93 -13.80 -22.72
C ILE A 31 -15.80 -14.94 -23.73
N GLU A 32 -14.70 -15.68 -23.71
CA GLU A 32 -14.46 -16.81 -24.63
C GLU A 32 -15.27 -18.08 -24.29
N ALA A 33 -15.83 -18.17 -23.08
CA ALA A 33 -16.57 -19.35 -22.63
C ALA A 33 -18.05 -19.25 -23.04
N GLU A 34 -18.42 -19.79 -24.20
CA GLU A 34 -19.80 -19.74 -24.72
C GLU A 34 -20.78 -20.65 -23.95
N ASP A 35 -20.34 -21.82 -23.48
CA ASP A 35 -21.15 -22.78 -22.69
C ASP A 35 -20.34 -23.32 -21.48
N PRO A 36 -20.10 -22.51 -20.44
CA PRO A 36 -19.24 -22.91 -19.33
C PRO A 36 -19.92 -23.98 -18.45
N SER A 37 -19.21 -25.07 -18.22
CA SER A 37 -19.62 -26.06 -17.22
C SER A 37 -19.66 -25.45 -15.81
N CYS A 38 -20.42 -26.06 -14.89
CA CYS A 38 -20.51 -25.60 -13.50
C CYS A 38 -19.12 -25.48 -12.81
N LEU A 39 -18.16 -26.34 -13.19
CA LEU A 39 -16.77 -26.25 -12.72
C LEU A 39 -16.07 -24.99 -13.24
N ILE A 40 -16.22 -24.66 -14.52
CA ILE A 40 -15.64 -23.44 -15.11
C ILE A 40 -16.23 -22.20 -14.45
N LEU A 41 -17.56 -22.15 -14.26
CA LEU A 41 -18.22 -21.07 -13.52
C LEU A 41 -17.71 -20.94 -12.08
N GLY A 42 -17.49 -22.06 -11.39
CA GLY A 42 -16.93 -22.07 -10.04
C GLY A 42 -15.50 -21.52 -10.00
N LEU A 43 -14.64 -21.95 -10.93
CA LEU A 43 -13.26 -21.45 -11.04
C LEU A 43 -13.23 -19.95 -11.36
N GLU A 44 -14.08 -19.50 -12.28
CA GLU A 44 -14.22 -18.09 -12.65
C GLU A 44 -14.65 -17.24 -11.45
N GLY A 45 -15.68 -17.68 -10.72
CA GLY A 45 -16.18 -17.00 -9.53
C GLY A 45 -15.10 -16.86 -8.45
N VAL A 46 -14.35 -17.93 -8.17
CA VAL A 46 -13.25 -17.89 -7.20
C VAL A 46 -12.10 -17.00 -7.67
N ALA A 47 -11.73 -17.06 -8.96
CA ALA A 47 -10.74 -16.16 -9.54
C ALA A 47 -11.15 -14.69 -9.39
N GLY A 48 -12.39 -14.36 -9.77
CA GLY A 48 -12.93 -12.99 -9.71
C GLY A 48 -12.97 -12.45 -8.28
N LEU A 49 -13.48 -13.23 -7.33
CA LEU A 49 -13.49 -12.85 -5.92
C LEU A 49 -12.07 -12.62 -5.37
N SER A 50 -11.11 -13.45 -5.79
CA SER A 50 -9.71 -13.32 -5.38
C SER A 50 -9.06 -12.07 -5.96
N VAL A 51 -9.34 -11.73 -7.23
CA VAL A 51 -8.90 -10.47 -7.88
C VAL A 51 -9.45 -9.26 -7.14
N LEU A 52 -10.74 -9.27 -6.77
CA LEU A 52 -11.37 -8.18 -6.01
C LEU A 52 -10.78 -8.04 -4.61
N ALA A 53 -10.55 -9.16 -3.91
CA ALA A 53 -9.91 -9.16 -2.60
C ALA A 53 -8.47 -8.62 -2.66
N ALA A 54 -7.69 -9.05 -3.67
CA ALA A 54 -6.33 -8.58 -3.89
C ALA A 54 -6.30 -7.08 -4.19
N SER A 55 -7.17 -6.61 -5.10
CA SER A 55 -7.32 -5.20 -5.46
C SER A 55 -7.68 -4.35 -4.26
N THR A 56 -8.63 -4.80 -3.44
CA THR A 56 -9.07 -4.10 -2.23
C THR A 56 -7.93 -4.01 -1.21
N CYS A 57 -7.20 -5.10 -0.98
CA CYS A 57 -6.06 -5.10 -0.08
C CYS A 57 -4.94 -4.17 -0.58
N ALA A 58 -4.65 -4.20 -1.88
CA ALA A 58 -3.65 -3.32 -2.49
C ALA A 58 -4.06 -1.85 -2.34
N ALA A 59 -5.32 -1.51 -2.65
CA ALA A 59 -5.86 -0.17 -2.49
C ALA A 59 -5.79 0.31 -1.03
N LEU A 60 -6.20 -0.53 -0.07
CA LEU A 60 -6.13 -0.22 1.36
C LEU A 60 -4.68 -0.02 1.87
N GLY A 61 -3.70 -0.67 1.24
CA GLY A 61 -2.28 -0.47 1.55
C GLY A 61 -1.69 0.81 0.95
N VAL A 62 -2.17 1.23 -0.22
CA VAL A 62 -1.71 2.45 -0.92
C VAL A 62 -2.36 3.70 -0.36
N LEU A 63 -3.63 3.62 0.04
CA LEU A 63 -4.41 4.78 0.48
C LEU A 63 -3.65 5.58 1.56
N PRO A 64 -3.36 6.87 1.31
CA PRO A 64 -2.66 7.70 2.27
C PRO A 64 -3.55 7.89 3.49
N ARG A 65 -3.09 7.44 4.65
CA ARG A 65 -3.64 7.87 5.93
C ARG A 65 -2.69 8.87 6.55
N TYR A 66 -3.00 10.13 6.32
CA TYR A 66 -2.49 11.26 7.09
C TYR A 66 -3.04 11.13 8.52
N GLN A 67 -2.37 10.35 9.37
CA GLN A 67 -2.50 10.52 10.83
C GLN A 67 -1.50 11.58 11.25
N HIS A 68 -1.75 12.82 10.82
CA HIS A 68 -1.12 13.96 11.46
C HIS A 68 -1.85 14.15 12.79
N GLN A 69 -1.39 13.43 13.81
CA GLN A 69 -1.67 13.80 15.17
C GLN A 69 -0.75 14.99 15.46
N ALA A 70 -1.11 16.15 14.90
CA ALA A 70 -0.54 17.42 15.32
C ALA A 70 -0.85 17.51 16.80
N ASP A 71 0.14 17.21 17.63
CA ASP A 71 0.15 17.79 18.95
C ASP A 71 0.35 19.29 18.71
N LEU A 72 -0.77 20.01 18.62
CA LEU A 72 -0.84 21.45 18.34
C LEU A 72 -0.03 22.29 19.35
N SER A 73 0.52 21.65 20.39
CA SER A 73 1.34 22.27 21.43
C SER A 73 2.84 22.37 21.09
N GLN A 74 3.38 21.60 20.12
CA GLN A 74 4.80 21.69 19.73
C GLN A 74 5.04 21.39 18.24
N ALA A 75 5.44 22.40 17.48
CA ALA A 75 5.93 22.23 16.12
C ALA A 75 7.21 21.38 16.13
N ASN A 76 7.30 20.35 15.26
CA ASN A 76 8.48 19.51 15.12
C ASN A 76 9.32 19.98 13.92
N PRO A 77 10.42 20.73 14.13
CA PRO A 77 11.25 21.26 13.04
C PRO A 77 11.93 20.15 12.21
N LEU A 78 11.94 18.89 12.67
CA LEU A 78 12.47 17.77 11.88
C LEU A 78 11.41 17.11 10.98
N TYR A 79 10.13 17.45 11.10
CA TYR A 79 9.06 16.82 10.33
C TYR A 79 8.67 17.66 9.10
N TYR A 80 8.78 17.08 7.91
CA TYR A 80 8.59 17.79 6.63
C TYR A 80 7.24 18.50 6.52
N SER A 81 6.18 17.94 7.09
CA SER A 81 4.83 18.54 7.07
C SER A 81 4.80 19.82 7.88
N ASP A 82 5.48 19.87 9.02
CA ASP A 82 5.55 21.06 9.86
C ASP A 82 6.43 22.12 9.20
N ILE A 83 7.51 21.73 8.51
CA ILE A 83 8.30 22.65 7.68
C ILE A 83 7.44 23.28 6.58
N ALA A 84 6.68 22.46 5.86
CA ALA A 84 5.87 22.88 4.72
C ALA A 84 4.62 23.68 5.11
N HIS A 85 4.03 23.41 6.29
CA HIS A 85 2.77 24.05 6.71
C HIS A 85 2.94 25.01 7.89
N HIS A 86 3.71 24.64 8.91
CA HIS A 86 3.96 25.51 10.06
C HIS A 86 4.99 26.58 9.68
N PHE A 87 6.15 26.23 9.14
CA PHE A 87 7.21 27.19 8.85
C PHE A 87 7.15 27.80 7.43
N ALA A 88 6.01 27.69 6.75
CA ALA A 88 5.81 28.23 5.41
C ALA A 88 6.10 29.74 5.38
N GLY A 89 7.13 30.15 4.61
CA GLY A 89 7.56 31.56 4.53
C GLY A 89 8.25 32.12 5.78
N ARG A 90 8.54 31.27 6.78
CA ARG A 90 9.15 31.64 8.08
C ARG A 90 10.50 30.95 8.28
N GLU A 91 11.40 31.11 7.31
CA GLU A 91 12.70 30.42 7.27
C GLU A 91 13.60 30.76 8.47
N SER A 92 13.64 32.03 8.89
CA SER A 92 14.44 32.43 10.07
C SER A 92 13.94 31.78 11.36
N GLU A 93 12.63 31.69 11.54
CA GLU A 93 11.99 31.05 12.70
C GLU A 93 12.20 29.52 12.69
N TYR A 94 12.26 28.93 11.50
CA TYR A 94 12.63 27.53 11.32
C TYR A 94 14.07 27.26 11.76
N VAL A 95 15.03 28.07 11.28
CA VAL A 95 16.46 27.92 11.63
C VAL A 95 16.67 28.08 13.14
N GLU A 96 16.00 29.05 13.76
CA GLU A 96 16.06 29.26 15.20
C GLU A 96 15.50 28.05 15.97
N ASN A 97 14.30 27.58 15.63
CA ASN A 97 13.70 26.41 16.28
C ASN A 97 14.52 25.13 16.09
N LEU A 98 15.08 24.94 14.89
CA LEU A 98 15.93 23.79 14.60
C LEU A 98 17.23 23.86 15.41
N SER A 99 17.89 25.02 15.46
CA SER A 99 19.13 25.20 16.22
C SER A 99 18.94 24.98 17.72
N SER A 100 17.84 25.48 18.27
CA SER A 100 17.44 25.27 19.67
C SER A 100 17.20 23.78 19.96
N THR A 101 16.47 23.10 19.07
CA THR A 101 16.20 21.66 19.21
C THR A 101 17.47 20.82 19.11
N LEU A 102 18.44 21.20 18.27
CA LEU A 102 19.72 20.50 18.15
C LEU A 102 20.63 20.72 19.36
N ALA A 103 20.48 21.84 20.07
CA ALA A 103 21.20 22.12 21.30
C ALA A 103 20.68 21.30 22.50
N ASP A 104 19.42 20.88 22.46
CA ASP A 104 18.80 20.02 23.47
C ASP A 104 18.76 18.55 23.01
N SER A 105 19.71 17.75 23.51
CA SER A 105 19.82 16.33 23.16
C SER A 105 18.58 15.51 23.55
N ASP A 106 17.87 15.85 24.63
CA ASP A 106 16.67 15.13 25.05
C ASP A 106 15.48 15.46 24.12
N ALA A 107 15.33 16.73 23.74
CA ALA A 107 14.34 17.16 22.76
C ALA A 107 14.56 16.49 21.39
N LEU A 108 15.81 16.42 20.93
CA LEU A 108 16.18 15.74 19.68
C LEU A 108 15.83 14.25 19.70
N VAL A 109 16.22 13.54 20.77
CA VAL A 109 15.91 12.10 20.91
C VAL A 109 14.40 11.87 20.93
N LYS A 110 13.63 12.69 21.65
CA LYS A 110 12.16 12.60 21.68
C LYS A 110 11.53 12.79 20.30
N GLN A 111 12.02 13.73 19.50
CA GLN A 111 11.50 13.96 18.14
C GLN A 111 11.85 12.81 17.20
N LEU A 112 13.09 12.32 17.24
CA LEU A 112 13.52 11.15 16.46
C LEU A 112 12.72 9.90 16.84
N ALA A 113 12.52 9.64 18.13
CA ALA A 113 11.73 8.51 18.61
C ALA A 113 10.27 8.59 18.14
N ARG A 114 9.65 9.78 18.16
CA ARG A 114 8.29 10.00 17.66
C ARG A 114 8.19 9.70 16.16
N GLN A 115 9.11 10.23 15.35
CA GLN A 115 9.16 9.93 13.91
C GLN A 115 9.42 8.45 13.64
N ALA A 116 10.29 7.84 14.45
CA ALA A 116 10.63 6.44 14.33
C ALA A 116 9.43 5.52 14.58
N PHE A 117 8.69 5.82 15.65
CA PHE A 117 7.46 5.13 15.99
C PHE A 117 6.38 5.31 14.91
N ALA A 118 6.15 6.55 14.46
CA ALA A 118 5.15 6.85 13.43
C ALA A 118 5.47 6.17 12.09
N ASN A 119 6.73 6.23 11.63
CA ASN A 119 7.12 5.56 10.38
C ASN A 119 7.02 4.04 10.49
N SER A 120 7.35 3.47 11.66
CA SER A 120 7.28 2.01 11.87
C SER A 120 5.84 1.50 11.90
N SER A 121 4.91 2.27 12.48
CA SER A 121 3.48 1.90 12.49
C SER A 121 2.88 1.95 11.08
N VAL A 122 3.19 2.99 10.30
CA VAL A 122 2.80 3.11 8.89
C VAL A 122 3.38 1.97 8.06
N ALA A 123 4.69 1.70 8.18
CA ALA A 123 5.34 0.62 7.46
C ALA A 123 4.71 -0.74 7.78
N THR A 124 4.53 -1.06 9.07
CA THR A 124 3.93 -2.34 9.51
C THR A 124 2.55 -2.55 8.90
N ARG A 125 1.72 -1.51 8.88
CA ARG A 125 0.38 -1.57 8.28
C ARG A 125 0.43 -1.76 6.77
N LYS A 126 1.33 -1.04 6.07
CA LYS A 126 1.52 -1.21 4.62
C LYS A 126 1.98 -2.62 4.28
N TYR A 127 2.93 -3.19 5.05
CA TYR A 127 3.35 -4.58 4.89
C TYR A 127 2.22 -5.58 5.14
N PHE A 128 1.37 -5.34 6.14
CA PHE A 128 0.22 -6.18 6.41
C PHE A 128 -0.71 -6.28 5.19
N TRP A 129 -1.08 -5.14 4.61
CA TRP A 129 -1.94 -5.11 3.42
C TRP A 129 -1.23 -5.63 2.17
N ALA A 130 0.07 -5.33 2.00
CA ALA A 130 0.86 -5.84 0.89
C ALA A 130 0.90 -7.37 0.88
N ASN A 131 1.17 -7.99 2.04
CA ASN A 131 1.21 -9.44 2.16
C ASN A 131 -0.15 -10.07 1.85
N ARG A 132 -1.26 -9.48 2.31
CA ARG A 132 -2.61 -9.97 1.98
C ARG A 132 -2.92 -9.82 0.49
N ALA A 133 -2.56 -8.69 -0.12
CA ALA A 133 -2.74 -8.46 -1.54
C ALA A 133 -1.95 -9.47 -2.39
N ILE A 134 -0.70 -9.75 -2.01
CA ILE A 134 0.15 -10.76 -2.68
C ILE A 134 -0.50 -12.14 -2.59
N TRP A 135 -0.89 -12.58 -1.39
CA TRP A 135 -1.50 -13.91 -1.22
C TRP A 135 -2.80 -14.07 -2.00
N SER A 136 -3.70 -13.08 -1.92
CA SER A 136 -4.93 -13.09 -2.72
C SER A 136 -4.64 -13.04 -4.23
N GLY A 137 -3.61 -12.30 -4.65
CA GLY A 137 -3.17 -12.25 -6.04
C GLY A 137 -2.59 -13.57 -6.55
N MET A 138 -1.86 -14.31 -5.71
CA MET A 138 -1.35 -15.65 -6.04
C MET A 138 -2.49 -16.66 -6.20
N VAL A 139 -3.51 -16.59 -5.33
CA VAL A 139 -4.72 -17.42 -5.47
C VAL A 139 -5.45 -17.07 -6.77
N ALA A 140 -5.65 -15.78 -7.05
CA ALA A 140 -6.26 -15.31 -8.30
C ALA A 140 -5.51 -15.83 -9.54
N LEU A 141 -4.18 -15.75 -9.54
CA LEU A 141 -3.33 -16.28 -10.61
C LEU A 141 -3.58 -17.78 -10.82
N GLY A 142 -3.54 -18.58 -9.75
CA GLY A 142 -3.72 -20.02 -9.82
C GLY A 142 -5.07 -20.41 -10.44
N PHE A 143 -6.16 -19.78 -10.01
CA PHE A 143 -7.49 -20.03 -10.56
C PHE A 143 -7.64 -19.52 -12.00
N THR A 144 -7.05 -18.37 -12.34
CA THR A 144 -7.08 -17.84 -13.71
C THR A 144 -6.33 -18.77 -14.69
N LEU A 145 -5.20 -19.33 -14.27
CA LEU A 145 -4.46 -20.31 -15.08
C LEU A 145 -5.24 -21.62 -15.22
N ALA A 146 -5.87 -22.11 -14.15
CA ALA A 146 -6.71 -23.30 -14.19
C ALA A 146 -7.92 -23.11 -15.12
N LEU A 147 -8.56 -21.93 -15.07
CA LEU A 147 -9.63 -21.54 -15.98
C LEU A 147 -9.14 -21.56 -17.44
N GLY A 148 -8.00 -20.91 -17.72
CA GLY A 148 -7.42 -20.88 -19.06
C GLY A 148 -7.10 -22.27 -19.60
N ALA A 149 -6.54 -23.15 -18.77
CA ALA A 149 -6.32 -24.55 -19.15
C ALA A 149 -7.64 -25.29 -19.44
N GLY A 150 -8.67 -25.08 -18.62
CA GLY A 150 -10.00 -25.64 -18.82
C GLY A 150 -10.62 -25.20 -20.15
N VAL A 151 -10.61 -23.89 -20.43
CA VAL A 151 -11.13 -23.31 -21.69
C VAL A 151 -10.40 -23.89 -22.91
N VAL A 152 -9.08 -24.00 -22.85
CA VAL A 152 -8.27 -24.57 -23.94
C VAL A 152 -8.58 -26.06 -24.16
N MET A 153 -8.79 -26.84 -23.10
CA MET A 153 -9.13 -28.26 -23.21
C MET A 153 -10.54 -28.53 -23.73
N THR A 154 -11.45 -27.57 -23.61
CA THR A 154 -12.84 -27.68 -24.09
C THR A 154 -13.06 -27.14 -25.51
N ARG A 155 -12.04 -26.51 -26.11
CA ARG A 155 -12.03 -26.13 -27.53
C ARG A 155 -11.65 -27.30 -28.42
#